data_AF-A0A1B2IYH1-F1
#
_entry.id   AF-A0A1B2IYH1-F1
#
_cell.length_a   1.000
_cell.length_b   1.000
_cell.length_c   1.000
_cell.angle_alpha   90.00
_cell.angle_beta   90.00
_cell.angle_gamma   90.00
#
_symmetry.space_group_name_H-M   'P 1'
#
loop_
_entity.id
_entity.type
_entity.pdbx_description
1 polymer ?
#
loop_
_entity_poly.entity_id
_entity_poly.type
_entity_poly.pdbx_seq_one_letter_code
_entity_poly.pdbx_strand_id
1 'polypeptide(L)' 'MQFYSIGEHKGDTDFMTRKAFVTRLREELKVPTIDLTQFPTPKDQEQYDQLVIFLKKSVLPKLK' A
#
# COMPACT_ATOMS: atom_id res chain seq x y z
N MET A 1 16.41 16.62 13.95
CA MET A 1 15.34 16.17 13.03
C MET A 1 15.51 14.67 12.87
N GLN A 2 14.55 13.87 13.36
CA GLN A 2 14.59 12.41 13.18
C GLN A 2 14.11 12.12 11.75
N PHE A 3 15.06 11.77 10.88
CA PHE A 3 14.76 11.28 9.54
C PHE A 3 14.35 9.82 9.68
N TYR A 4 13.08 9.53 9.41
CA TYR A 4 12.62 8.16 9.22
C TYR A 4 13.25 7.64 7.92
N SER A 5 14.39 6.96 8.03
CA SER A 5 14.97 6.20 6.91
C SER A 5 14.03 5.06 6.55
N ILE A 6 13.15 5.30 5.58
CA ILE A 6 12.42 4.26 4.85
C ILE A 6 13.37 3.80 3.74
N GLY A 7 14.25 2.84 4.04
CA GLY A 7 15.06 2.25 2.99
C GLY A 7 16.28 1.53 3.48
N GLU A 8 16.12 0.37 4.13
CA GLU A 8 17.18 -0.62 4.20
C GLU A 8 16.66 -2.02 4.61
N HIS A 9 15.70 -2.57 3.89
CA HIS A 9 15.62 -4.01 3.61
C HIS A 9 14.44 -4.30 2.70
N LYS A 10 14.73 -5.08 1.64
CA LYS A 10 13.83 -5.76 0.69
C LYS A 10 12.34 -5.65 1.03
N GLY A 11 11.57 -5.00 0.15
CA GLY A 11 10.11 -4.84 0.24
C GLY A 11 9.32 -6.15 0.05
N ASP A 12 9.89 -7.27 0.47
CA ASP A 12 9.32 -8.60 0.47
C ASP A 12 9.01 -8.96 1.93
N THR A 13 7.76 -8.78 2.32
CA THR A 13 7.21 -9.45 3.49
C THR A 13 6.83 -10.87 3.08
N ASP A 14 6.87 -11.84 4.01
CA ASP A 14 6.45 -13.24 3.75
C ASP A 14 5.05 -13.34 3.12
N PHE A 15 4.21 -12.34 3.35
CA PHE A 15 2.84 -12.28 2.83
C PHE A 15 2.76 -11.94 1.33
N MET A 16 3.49 -10.93 0.84
CA MET A 16 3.57 -10.62 -0.59
C MET A 16 4.69 -9.63 -0.92
N THR A 17 5.21 -9.74 -2.15
CA THR A 17 6.17 -8.79 -2.70
C THR A 17 5.51 -7.42 -2.91
N ARG A 18 6.27 -6.33 -2.78
CA ARG A 18 5.74 -4.96 -3.00
C ARG A 18 5.08 -4.78 -4.37
N LYS A 19 5.61 -5.42 -5.41
CA LYS A 19 5.04 -5.38 -6.76
C LYS A 19 3.67 -6.05 -6.80
N ALA A 20 3.53 -7.23 -6.19
CA ALA A 20 2.25 -7.94 -6.11
C ALA A 20 1.21 -7.15 -5.30
N PHE A 21 1.62 -6.57 -4.17
CA PHE A 21 0.78 -5.69 -3.37
C PHE A 21 0.22 -4.53 -4.19
N VAL A 22 1.09 -3.75 -4.85
CA VAL A 22 0.68 -2.58 -5.64
C VAL A 22 -0.23 -2.97 -6.80
N THR A 23 0.08 -4.06 -7.52
CA THR A 23 -0.76 -4.54 -8.63
C THR A 23 -2.14 -4.93 -8.13
N ARG A 24 -2.23 -5.77 -7.09
CA ARG A 24 -3.50 -6.26 -6.57
C ARG A 24 -4.36 -5.12 -6.01
N LEU A 25 -3.73 -4.19 -5.30
CA LEU A 25 -4.38 -3.03 -4.73
C LEU A 25 -4.88 -2.07 -5.81
N ARG A 26 -4.12 -1.91 -6.90
CA ARG A 26 -4.54 -1.12 -8.08
C ARG A 26 -5.73 -1.77 -8.79
N GLU A 27 -5.76 -3.09 -8.93
CA GLU A 27 -6.91 -3.83 -9.49
C GLU A 27 -8.16 -3.68 -8.62
N GLU A 28 -8.02 -3.87 -7.30
CA GLU A 28 -9.09 -3.72 -6.30
C GLU A 28 -9.70 -2.31 -6.28
N LEU A 29 -8.85 -1.29 -6.30
CA LEU A 29 -9.27 0.10 -6.18
C LEU A 29 -9.60 0.76 -7.52
N LYS A 30 -9.25 0.12 -8.65
CA LYS A 30 -9.42 0.63 -10.03
C LYS A 30 -8.90 2.07 -10.21
N VAL A 31 -7.84 2.43 -9.49
CA VAL A 31 -7.26 3.77 -9.48
C VAL A 31 -5.86 3.76 -10.11
N PRO A 32 -5.72 4.20 -11.36
CA PRO A 32 -4.42 4.23 -12.03
C PRO A 32 -3.52 5.36 -11.50
N THR A 33 -4.10 6.41 -10.92
CA THR A 33 -3.43 7.68 -10.59
C THR A 33 -2.80 7.75 -9.21
N ILE A 34 -3.13 6.84 -8.29
CA ILE A 34 -2.54 6.86 -6.94
C ILE A 34 -1.17 6.19 -6.98
N ASP A 35 -0.16 6.88 -6.44
CA ASP A 35 1.12 6.26 -6.17
C ASP A 35 1.03 5.36 -4.93
N LEU A 36 0.69 4.09 -5.16
CA LEU A 36 0.56 3.09 -4.10
C LEU A 36 1.93 2.62 -3.58
N THR A 37 3.02 3.05 -4.22
CA THR A 37 4.39 2.72 -3.82
C THR A 37 4.86 3.52 -2.62
N GLN A 38 4.04 4.42 -2.09
CA GLN A 38 4.31 5.11 -0.82
C GLN A 38 3.78 4.34 0.40
N PHE A 39 2.87 3.39 0.21
CA PHE A 39 2.30 2.63 1.31
C PHE A 39 3.22 1.48 1.73
N PRO A 40 3.34 1.17 3.02
CA PRO A 40 4.11 0.02 3.46
C PRO A 40 3.49 -1.27 2.91
N THR A 41 4.33 -2.23 2.50
CA THR A 41 3.84 -3.55 2.11
C THR A 41 3.28 -4.23 3.36
N PRO A 42 2.05 -4.75 3.35
CA PRO A 42 1.46 -5.38 4.52
C PRO A 42 2.21 -6.66 4.87
N LYS A 43 2.36 -6.91 6.18
CA LYS A 43 3.01 -8.12 6.68
C LYS A 43 2.09 -9.33 6.71
N ASP A 44 0.77 -9.09 6.75
CA ASP A 44 -0.27 -10.10 6.91
C ASP A 44 -1.58 -9.62 6.26
N GLN A 45 -2.55 -10.53 6.11
CA GLN A 45 -3.87 -10.24 5.51
C GLN A 45 -4.63 -9.15 6.27
N GLU A 46 -4.58 -9.13 7.61
CA GLU A 46 -5.29 -8.13 8.42
C GLU A 46 -4.77 -6.71 8.15
N GLN A 47 -3.44 -6.54 8.04
CA GLN A 47 -2.84 -5.26 7.67
C GLN A 47 -3.22 -4.86 6.23
N TYR A 48 -3.32 -5.82 5.31
CA TYR A 48 -3.77 -5.56 3.95
C TYR A 48 -5.21 -5.03 3.94
N ASP A 49 -6.12 -5.67 4.66
CA ASP A 49 -7.52 -5.25 4.76
C ASP A 49 -7.66 -3.84 5.36
N GLN A 50 -6.92 -3.55 6.44
CA GLN A 50 -6.90 -2.21 7.03
C GLN A 50 -6.39 -1.14 6.05
N LEU A 51 -5.33 -1.44 5.29
CA LEU A 51 -4.80 -0.57 4.24
C LEU A 51 -5.83 -0.31 3.13
N VAL A 52 -6.51 -1.37 2.66
CA VAL A 52 -7.57 -1.25 1.63
C VAL A 52 -8.71 -0.37 2.14
N ILE A 53 -9.17 -0.58 3.38
CA ILE A 53 -10.23 0.23 4.00
C ILE A 53 -9.80 1.69 4.11
N PHE A 54 -8.58 1.94 4.57
CA PHE A 54 -8.02 3.28 4.69
C PHE A 54 -7.97 3.99 3.33
N LEU A 55 -7.46 3.32 2.29
CA LEU A 55 -7.40 3.87 0.93
C LEU A 55 -8.81 4.15 0.38
N LYS A 56 -9.76 3.22 0.58
CA LYS A 56 -11.15 3.38 0.14
C LYS A 56 -11.86 4.54 0.85
N LYS A 57 -11.61 4.76 2.14
CA LYS A 57 -12.29 5.80 2.93
C LYS A 57 -11.61 7.16 2.91
N SER A 58 -10.29 7.20 2.82
CA SER A 58 -9.51 8.45 3.00
C SER A 58 -8.88 8.96 1.72
N VAL A 59 -8.59 8.10 0.74
CA VAL A 59 -7.89 8.48 -0.50
C VAL A 59 -8.84 8.55 -1.69
N LEU A 60 -9.64 7.51 -1.94
CA LEU A 60 -10.63 7.50 -3.03
C LEU A 60 -11.56 8.74 -3.06
N PRO A 61 -12.21 9.14 -1.95
CA PRO A 61 -13.13 10.29 -1.98
C PRO A 61 -12.42 11.64 -2.19
N LYS A 62 -11.09 11.71 -2.02
CA LYS A 62 -10.30 12.93 -2.28
C LYS A 62 -9.82 13.04 -3.72
N LEU A 63 -9.98 12.00 -4.52
CA LEU A 63 -9.61 11.97 -5.94
C LEU A 63 -10.78 12.33 -6.87
N LYS A 64 -11.97 12.57 -6.30
CA LYS A 64 -13.19 12.91 -7.04
C LYS A 64 -13.40 14.41 -7.08
#